data_AF-A0A378LA70-F1
#
_entry.id   AF-A0A378LA70-F1
#
_cell.length_a   1.000
_cell.length_b   1.000
_cell.length_c   1.000
_cell.angle_alpha   90.00
_cell.angle_beta   90.00
_cell.angle_gamma   90.00
#
_symmetry.space_group_name_H-M   'P 1'
#
loop_
_entity.id
_entity.type
_entity.pdbx_description
1 polymer ?
#
loop_
_entity_poly.entity_id
_entity_poly.type
_entity_poly.pdbx_seq_one_letter_code
_entity_poly.pdbx_strand_id
1 'polypeptide(L)'
;MGKTKISLIKHTFFNNSYKKTDFSFREDDFSLDRLNYEFSSLYQVLASNKSHWNEKNFTVLYLYYLSNLLISYYQLDVSSDLEKLKQFRKEIETLYKIDPLQKKQKKSDSFPEFLIEGIWTNLPSLNSISKLRKYVGNINTFRSQFSYSRGFANYAIAYLQKSSISSLIQDLNQVLGNQYSFIEAINLLDKSREAITDLGIFLYALRFLIHLTLLMKHIIESAISDELSTKKVLKQELEKRGFTMASDLVWAVVGLLTTYNNYFHIAESASSVIIIAFLTFDTLLYLAQWLFEASQYHDRLYELQAQLKDATAFEHAVIQRQIDVLNDEWEAQCTYFAFNIVAANIIATSFAISLLCTGPLALAGLALFSLLGNAMYNTAEEYKKYQKSSIAVRRELANGTILNDEHHRQLLIKLNEECDKNYHQFLNTLAFNVGGIAFIITAAAASWPVALGLTLIYVAYRLHDTYKKQLEAKSDIPQDIYRLLNQEESERTTLEFA
;
A
#
# COMPACT_ATOMS: atom_id res chain seq x y z
N MET A 1 14.13 18.80 -21.67
CA MET A 1 13.82 17.49 -22.28
C MET A 1 12.93 17.71 -23.50
N GLY A 2 13.10 16.95 -24.58
CA GLY A 2 12.19 17.00 -25.74
C GLY A 2 10.81 16.42 -25.42
N LYS A 3 9.80 16.75 -26.24
CA LYS A 3 8.45 16.17 -26.13
C LYS A 3 8.53 14.66 -26.34
N THR A 4 7.95 13.87 -25.44
CA THR A 4 7.88 12.41 -25.59
C THR A 4 6.94 12.04 -26.72
N LYS A 5 7.10 10.86 -27.32
CA LYS A 5 6.20 10.37 -28.36
C LYS A 5 4.76 10.21 -27.86
N ILE A 6 4.57 9.81 -26.59
CA ILE A 6 3.24 9.75 -25.96
C ILE A 6 2.63 11.15 -25.88
N SER A 7 3.38 12.16 -25.45
CA SER A 7 2.96 13.56 -25.44
C SER A 7 2.63 14.08 -26.84
N LEU A 8 3.43 13.75 -27.85
CA LEU A 8 3.14 14.12 -29.23
C LEU A 8 1.85 13.47 -29.75
N ILE A 9 1.65 12.18 -29.47
CA ILE A 9 0.43 11.46 -29.85
C ILE A 9 -0.79 12.12 -29.18
N LYS A 10 -0.73 12.41 -27.89
CA LYS A 10 -1.78 13.15 -27.17
C LYS A 10 -2.18 14.43 -27.90
N HIS A 11 -1.21 15.31 -28.19
CA HIS A 11 -1.47 16.55 -28.90
C HIS A 11 -2.10 16.31 -30.29
N THR A 12 -1.73 15.25 -31.02
CA THR A 12 -2.37 14.95 -32.30
C THR A 12 -3.83 14.50 -32.18
N PHE A 13 -4.19 13.82 -31.08
CA PHE A 13 -5.59 13.51 -30.78
C PHE A 13 -6.38 14.79 -30.50
N PHE A 14 -5.87 15.69 -29.65
CA PHE A 14 -6.56 16.94 -29.31
C PHE A 14 -6.61 17.96 -30.46
N ASN A 15 -5.65 17.93 -31.37
CA ASN A 15 -5.58 18.83 -32.54
C ASN A 15 -6.21 18.23 -33.82
N ASN A 16 -6.94 17.11 -33.72
CA ASN A 16 -7.62 16.44 -34.85
C ASN A 16 -6.71 16.11 -36.03
N SER A 17 -5.41 15.98 -35.76
CA SER A 17 -4.37 15.71 -36.75
C SER A 17 -3.82 14.29 -36.64
N TYR A 18 -4.47 13.45 -35.83
CA TYR A 18 -4.06 12.08 -35.61
C TYR A 18 -4.01 11.30 -36.93
N LYS A 19 -2.78 10.94 -37.32
CA LYS A 19 -2.49 9.90 -38.29
C LYS A 19 -2.01 8.70 -37.51
N LYS A 20 -2.33 7.48 -37.96
CA LYS A 20 -1.82 6.25 -37.34
C LYS A 20 -0.29 6.32 -37.30
N THR A 21 0.27 6.54 -36.12
CA THR A 21 1.72 6.58 -35.89
C THR A 21 2.17 5.17 -35.53
N ASP A 22 3.17 4.64 -36.23
CA ASP A 22 3.81 3.38 -35.82
C ASP A 22 4.54 3.63 -34.50
N PHE A 23 4.05 3.03 -33.41
CA PHE A 23 4.63 3.13 -32.07
C PHE A 23 5.48 1.89 -31.80
N SER A 24 6.71 2.07 -31.29
CA SER A 24 7.57 0.94 -30.95
C SER A 24 8.03 1.04 -29.50
N PHE A 25 7.91 -0.06 -28.76
CA PHE A 25 8.38 -0.14 -27.37
C PHE A 25 9.91 -0.06 -27.23
N ARG A 26 10.65 -0.10 -28.36
CA ARG A 26 12.12 0.05 -28.38
C ARG A 26 12.60 1.48 -28.44
N GLU A 27 11.75 2.45 -28.79
CA GLU A 27 12.11 3.87 -28.96
C GLU A 27 12.67 4.49 -27.69
N ASP A 28 13.81 5.17 -27.77
CA ASP A 28 14.61 5.61 -26.62
C ASP A 28 13.82 6.38 -25.54
N ASP A 29 12.78 7.11 -25.93
CA ASP A 29 11.92 7.89 -25.05
C ASP A 29 10.74 7.11 -24.44
N PHE A 30 10.53 5.85 -24.82
CA PHE A 30 9.50 4.99 -24.25
C PHE A 30 9.75 4.66 -22.77
N SER A 31 8.72 4.87 -21.95
CA SER A 31 8.66 4.45 -20.55
C SER A 31 7.28 3.86 -20.24
N LEU A 32 7.26 2.61 -19.76
CA LEU A 32 6.04 1.94 -19.32
C LEU A 32 5.38 2.68 -18.14
N ASP A 33 6.19 3.21 -17.24
CA ASP A 33 5.74 3.99 -16.09
C ASP A 33 4.97 5.25 -16.53
N ARG A 34 5.49 5.96 -17.54
CA ARG A 34 4.79 7.11 -18.15
C ARG A 34 3.48 6.69 -18.83
N LEU A 35 3.49 5.57 -19.56
CA LEU A 35 2.30 5.07 -20.22
C LEU A 35 1.20 4.67 -19.22
N ASN A 36 1.57 3.99 -18.14
CA ASN A 36 0.64 3.64 -17.05
C ASN A 36 0.07 4.90 -16.40
N TYR A 37 0.91 5.89 -16.11
CA TYR A 37 0.49 7.16 -15.52
C TYR A 37 -0.46 7.95 -16.44
N GLU A 38 -0.14 8.09 -17.74
CA GLU A 38 -1.00 8.80 -18.67
C GLU A 38 -2.37 8.12 -18.77
N PHE A 39 -2.40 6.78 -18.84
CA PHE A 39 -3.64 6.01 -18.83
C PHE A 39 -4.44 6.20 -17.53
N SER A 40 -3.81 6.06 -16.36
CA SER A 40 -4.51 6.12 -15.08
C SER A 40 -5.01 7.52 -14.75
N SER A 41 -4.20 8.56 -15.01
CA SER A 41 -4.59 9.95 -14.78
C SER A 41 -5.72 10.37 -15.71
N LEU A 42 -5.64 10.05 -17.00
CA LEU A 42 -6.69 10.37 -17.97
C LEU A 42 -7.99 9.63 -17.67
N TYR A 43 -7.90 8.37 -17.21
CA TYR A 43 -9.07 7.62 -16.77
C TYR A 43 -9.77 8.27 -15.57
N GLN A 44 -9.00 8.73 -14.56
CA GLN A 44 -9.57 9.45 -13.41
C GLN A 44 -10.32 10.71 -13.87
N VAL A 45 -9.70 11.53 -14.71
CA VAL A 45 -10.33 12.75 -15.26
C VAL A 45 -11.60 12.39 -16.05
N LEU A 46 -11.55 11.37 -16.90
CA LEU A 46 -12.71 10.96 -17.70
C LEU A 46 -13.86 10.46 -16.83
N ALA A 47 -13.54 9.64 -15.82
CA ALA A 47 -14.52 9.08 -14.90
C ALA A 47 -15.22 10.14 -14.04
N SER A 48 -14.52 11.24 -13.70
CA SER A 48 -15.09 12.42 -13.03
C SER A 48 -15.81 13.40 -13.98
N ASN A 49 -16.00 13.07 -15.26
CA ASN A 49 -16.58 14.02 -16.23
C ASN A 49 -17.57 13.36 -17.19
N LYS A 50 -18.19 12.23 -16.80
CA LYS A 50 -19.02 11.36 -17.66
C LYS A 50 -20.03 12.09 -18.55
N SER A 51 -20.64 13.17 -18.07
CA SER A 51 -21.61 13.97 -18.81
C SER A 51 -21.02 14.76 -19.99
N HIS A 52 -19.72 15.00 -20.02
CA HIS A 52 -19.02 15.81 -21.03
C HIS A 52 -18.45 14.99 -22.19
N TRP A 53 -18.56 13.65 -22.14
CA TRP A 53 -17.91 12.75 -23.10
C TRP A 53 -18.93 12.10 -24.03
N ASN A 54 -18.71 12.21 -25.35
CA ASN A 54 -19.48 11.50 -26.38
C ASN A 54 -18.53 10.63 -27.24
N GLU A 55 -19.09 9.75 -28.09
CA GLU A 55 -18.33 8.81 -28.95
C GLU A 55 -17.33 9.50 -29.90
N LYS A 56 -17.47 10.81 -30.12
CA LYS A 56 -16.60 11.62 -30.99
C LYS A 56 -15.56 12.44 -30.22
N ASN A 57 -15.49 12.30 -28.89
CA ASN A 57 -14.58 13.07 -28.07
C ASN A 57 -13.16 12.48 -28.11
N PHE A 58 -12.18 13.31 -28.51
CA PHE A 58 -10.78 12.92 -28.70
C PHE A 58 -10.12 12.36 -27.44
N THR A 59 -10.55 12.79 -26.24
CA THR A 59 -10.06 12.26 -24.96
C THR A 59 -10.41 10.79 -24.77
N VAL A 60 -11.63 10.39 -25.17
CA VAL A 60 -12.10 9.00 -25.06
C VAL A 60 -11.35 8.11 -26.05
N LEU A 61 -11.18 8.58 -27.29
CA LEU A 61 -10.42 7.89 -28.32
C LEU A 61 -8.95 7.71 -27.93
N TYR A 62 -8.36 8.75 -27.32
CA TYR A 62 -7.00 8.69 -26.82
C TYR A 62 -6.86 7.69 -25.65
N LEU A 63 -7.78 7.70 -24.68
CA LEU A 63 -7.78 6.71 -23.60
C LEU A 63 -7.94 5.27 -24.14
N TYR A 64 -8.79 5.06 -25.14
CA TYR A 64 -8.92 3.78 -25.82
C TYR A 64 -7.63 3.35 -26.52
N TYR A 65 -6.94 4.29 -27.18
CA TYR A 65 -5.62 4.06 -27.76
C TYR A 65 -4.60 3.64 -26.71
N LEU A 66 -4.50 4.37 -25.59
CA LEU A 66 -3.61 4.04 -24.46
C LEU A 66 -3.91 2.65 -23.87
N SER A 67 -5.19 2.31 -23.72
CA SER A 67 -5.62 0.99 -23.24
C SER A 67 -5.14 -0.13 -24.17
N ASN A 68 -5.30 0.04 -25.48
CA ASN A 68 -4.78 -0.94 -26.45
C ASN A 68 -3.26 -1.02 -26.44
N LEU A 69 -2.57 0.12 -26.29
CA LEU A 69 -1.11 0.14 -26.23
C LEU A 69 -0.57 -0.61 -25.01
N LEU A 70 -1.21 -0.42 -23.84
CA LEU A 70 -0.90 -1.18 -22.63
C LEU A 70 -1.20 -2.67 -22.78
N ILE A 71 -2.34 -3.04 -23.39
CA ILE A 71 -2.68 -4.43 -23.68
C ILE A 71 -1.61 -5.06 -24.58
N SER A 72 -1.21 -4.40 -25.67
CA SER A 72 -0.16 -4.88 -26.57
C SER A 72 1.16 -5.07 -25.82
N TYR A 73 1.56 -4.11 -24.99
CA TYR A 73 2.77 -4.23 -24.17
C TYR A 73 2.71 -5.45 -23.24
N TYR A 74 1.64 -5.60 -22.45
CA TYR A 74 1.54 -6.68 -21.47
C TYR A 74 1.25 -8.06 -22.07
N GLN A 75 0.81 -8.13 -23.33
CA GLN A 75 0.77 -9.39 -24.09
C GLN A 75 2.18 -9.89 -24.40
N LEU A 76 3.12 -8.98 -24.65
CA LEU A 76 4.53 -9.31 -24.89
C LEU A 76 5.29 -9.62 -23.59
N ASP A 77 4.86 -9.01 -22.47
CA ASP A 77 5.54 -9.08 -21.15
C ASP A 77 4.83 -9.98 -20.12
N VAL A 78 3.90 -10.85 -20.56
CA VAL A 78 3.15 -11.88 -19.77
C VAL A 78 2.80 -11.43 -18.34
N SER A 79 2.11 -10.29 -18.22
CA SER A 79 1.73 -9.69 -16.94
C SER A 79 0.34 -10.13 -16.44
N SER A 80 0.19 -10.30 -15.13
CA SER A 80 -1.10 -10.59 -14.47
C SER A 80 -2.13 -9.46 -14.58
N ASP A 81 -1.71 -8.26 -15.00
CA ASP A 81 -2.60 -7.11 -15.15
C ASP A 81 -3.37 -7.09 -16.47
N LEU A 82 -3.06 -8.00 -17.39
CA LEU A 82 -3.69 -8.10 -18.71
C LEU A 82 -5.23 -8.26 -18.63
N GLU A 83 -5.72 -9.14 -17.74
CA GLU A 83 -7.17 -9.35 -17.60
C GLU A 83 -7.88 -8.14 -17.00
N LYS A 84 -7.23 -7.42 -16.07
CA LYS A 84 -7.77 -6.15 -15.56
C LYS A 84 -7.84 -5.11 -16.66
N LEU A 85 -6.80 -4.98 -17.48
CA LEU A 85 -6.79 -4.03 -18.60
C LEU A 85 -7.82 -4.38 -19.67
N LYS A 86 -8.03 -5.67 -19.97
CA LYS A 86 -9.13 -6.11 -20.86
C LYS A 86 -10.50 -5.78 -20.26
N GLN A 87 -10.67 -5.92 -18.95
CA GLN A 87 -11.91 -5.52 -18.27
C GLN A 87 -12.10 -4.00 -18.31
N PHE A 88 -11.06 -3.21 -18.04
CA PHE A 88 -11.10 -1.75 -18.18
C PHE A 88 -11.43 -1.32 -19.60
N ARG A 89 -10.86 -1.97 -20.61
CA ARG A 89 -11.23 -1.73 -22.01
C ARG A 89 -12.72 -1.96 -22.24
N LYS A 90 -13.29 -3.06 -21.72
CA LYS A 90 -14.73 -3.33 -21.80
C LYS A 90 -15.54 -2.26 -21.06
N GLU A 91 -15.06 -1.77 -19.92
CA GLU A 91 -15.71 -0.67 -19.19
C GLU A 91 -15.69 0.63 -20.00
N ILE A 92 -14.58 0.97 -20.66
CA ILE A 92 -14.49 2.10 -21.61
C ILE A 92 -15.47 1.89 -22.78
N GLU A 93 -15.53 0.69 -23.36
CA GLU A 93 -16.47 0.32 -24.43
C GLU A 93 -17.94 0.32 -23.97
N THR A 94 -18.20 0.10 -22.67
CA THR A 94 -19.56 0.15 -22.08
C THR A 94 -19.94 1.59 -21.74
N LEU A 95 -19.01 2.40 -21.22
CA LEU A 95 -19.19 3.84 -21.05
C LEU A 95 -19.46 4.53 -22.40
N TYR A 96 -18.89 3.99 -23.49
CA TYR A 96 -19.10 4.40 -24.88
C TYR A 96 -20.52 4.07 -25.39
N LYS A 97 -21.15 2.97 -24.94
CA LYS A 97 -22.52 2.58 -25.31
C LYS A 97 -23.50 2.88 -24.17
N ILE A 98 -24.04 4.10 -24.11
CA ILE A 98 -25.08 4.41 -23.13
C ILE A 98 -26.37 3.69 -23.53
N ASP A 99 -26.69 2.59 -22.85
CA ASP A 99 -28.07 2.13 -22.65
C ASP A 99 -28.38 2.17 -21.14
N PRO A 100 -29.30 3.03 -20.67
CA PRO A 100 -29.50 3.26 -19.25
C PRO A 100 -30.45 2.24 -18.63
N LEU A 101 -30.21 0.93 -18.75
CA LEU A 101 -31.04 -0.07 -18.08
C LEU A 101 -30.25 -1.28 -17.53
N GLN A 102 -30.26 -1.33 -16.19
CA GLN A 102 -30.16 -2.51 -15.32
C GLN A 102 -28.79 -3.20 -15.15
N LYS A 103 -28.24 -3.03 -13.95
CA LYS A 103 -27.78 -4.19 -13.17
C LYS A 103 -28.58 -4.28 -11.87
N LYS A 104 -29.63 -5.11 -11.90
CA LYS A 104 -30.20 -5.71 -10.70
C LYS A 104 -29.08 -6.46 -9.97
N GLN A 105 -28.84 -6.08 -8.72
CA GLN A 105 -28.12 -6.88 -7.75
C GLN A 105 -28.74 -8.28 -7.69
N LYS A 106 -27.95 -9.31 -7.99
CA LYS A 106 -28.25 -10.67 -7.52
C LYS A 106 -28.04 -10.67 -6.00
N LYS A 107 -29.15 -10.77 -5.28
CA LYS A 107 -29.20 -11.20 -3.89
C LYS A 107 -29.37 -12.73 -3.89
N SER A 108 -28.41 -13.41 -3.29
CA SER A 108 -28.44 -14.74 -2.66
C SER A 108 -26.95 -15.05 -2.44
N ASP A 109 -26.46 -15.43 -1.25
CA ASP A 109 -26.73 -16.75 -0.70
C ASP A 109 -26.64 -16.81 0.83
N SER A 110 -27.22 -17.90 1.30
CA SER A 110 -27.46 -18.35 2.66
C SER A 110 -26.22 -18.43 3.55
N PHE A 111 -26.46 -18.11 4.82
CA PHE A 111 -25.53 -18.00 5.94
C PHE A 111 -24.71 -19.24 6.36
N PRO A 112 -24.93 -20.51 5.89
CA PRO A 112 -24.07 -21.62 6.33
C PRO A 112 -22.87 -21.99 5.42
N GLU A 113 -22.84 -21.62 4.13
CA GLU A 113 -21.69 -21.95 3.24
C GLU A 113 -20.51 -20.97 3.38
N PHE A 114 -20.83 -19.72 3.76
CA PHE A 114 -19.89 -18.59 3.90
C PHE A 114 -18.83 -18.78 4.99
N LEU A 115 -19.14 -19.45 6.11
CA LEU A 115 -18.22 -19.60 7.24
C LEU A 115 -17.12 -20.65 6.98
N ILE A 116 -17.43 -21.67 6.17
CA ILE A 116 -16.47 -22.73 5.84
C ILE A 116 -15.62 -22.30 4.65
N GLU A 117 -16.19 -21.60 3.65
CA GLU A 117 -15.40 -21.07 2.54
C GLU A 117 -14.50 -19.90 2.94
N GLY A 118 -14.93 -18.96 3.78
CA GLY A 118 -14.08 -17.83 4.19
C GLY A 118 -12.82 -18.22 4.98
N ILE A 119 -12.84 -19.38 5.64
CA ILE A 119 -11.72 -19.92 6.42
C ILE A 119 -10.88 -20.91 5.60
N TRP A 120 -11.49 -21.74 4.74
CA TRP A 120 -10.78 -22.76 3.96
C TRP A 120 -10.43 -22.37 2.50
N THR A 121 -11.17 -21.46 1.84
CA THR A 121 -10.81 -20.95 0.49
C THR A 121 -9.75 -19.85 0.52
N ASN A 122 -9.40 -19.36 1.73
CA ASN A 122 -8.24 -18.50 1.95
C ASN A 122 -6.92 -19.28 2.11
N LEU A 123 -6.93 -20.61 1.97
CA LEU A 123 -5.74 -21.32 1.49
C LEU A 123 -5.63 -21.01 -0.01
N PRO A 124 -4.73 -20.11 -0.43
CA PRO A 124 -4.68 -19.72 -1.82
C PRO A 124 -4.32 -20.97 -2.63
N SER A 125 -5.09 -21.26 -3.68
CA SER A 125 -4.50 -21.99 -4.79
C SER A 125 -3.25 -21.21 -5.21
N LEU A 126 -2.07 -21.81 -5.00
CA LEU A 126 -0.76 -21.22 -5.29
C LEU A 126 -0.51 -21.10 -6.81
N ASN A 127 -1.57 -20.99 -7.59
CA ASN A 127 -1.57 -21.05 -9.04
C ASN A 127 -0.98 -19.78 -9.68
N SER A 128 -0.71 -18.72 -8.90
CA SER A 128 0.03 -17.55 -9.40
C SER A 128 1.12 -17.08 -8.42
N ILE A 129 2.29 -16.79 -8.99
CA ILE A 129 3.47 -16.26 -8.26
C ILE A 129 3.12 -14.95 -7.53
N SER A 130 2.24 -14.12 -8.11
CA SER A 130 1.78 -12.87 -7.50
C SER A 130 0.97 -13.07 -6.22
N LYS A 131 0.13 -14.11 -6.16
CA LYS A 131 -0.64 -14.48 -4.96
C LYS A 131 0.28 -15.08 -3.88
N LEU A 132 1.20 -15.95 -4.27
CA LEU A 132 2.23 -16.49 -3.37
C LEU A 132 3.03 -15.35 -2.72
N ARG A 133 3.50 -14.38 -3.51
CA ARG A 133 4.20 -13.19 -2.99
C ARG A 133 3.38 -12.45 -1.93
N LYS A 134 2.09 -12.20 -2.20
CA LYS A 134 1.20 -11.52 -1.27
C LYS A 134 1.03 -12.33 0.02
N TYR A 135 0.87 -13.64 -0.10
CA TYR A 135 0.73 -14.54 1.04
C TYR A 135 1.98 -14.57 1.92
N VAL A 136 3.17 -14.72 1.32
CA VAL A 136 4.47 -14.66 2.02
C VAL A 136 4.64 -13.31 2.72
N GLY A 137 4.29 -12.21 2.04
CA GLY A 137 4.29 -10.87 2.63
C GLY A 137 3.40 -10.79 3.87
N ASN A 138 2.17 -11.26 3.79
CA ASN A 138 1.22 -11.25 4.91
C ASN A 138 1.72 -12.08 6.11
N ILE A 139 2.27 -13.28 5.87
CA ILE A 139 2.85 -14.10 6.95
C ILE A 139 3.99 -13.34 7.63
N ASN A 140 4.86 -12.68 6.85
CA ASN A 140 5.97 -11.94 7.42
C ASN A 140 5.50 -10.74 8.26
N THR A 141 4.45 -10.03 7.82
CA THR A 141 3.79 -8.97 8.59
C THR A 141 3.28 -9.49 9.94
N PHE A 142 2.56 -10.63 9.94
CA PHE A 142 2.06 -11.26 11.17
C PHE A 142 3.20 -11.73 12.08
N ARG A 143 4.23 -12.37 11.51
CA ARG A 143 5.44 -12.78 12.23
C ARG A 143 6.11 -11.58 12.90
N SER A 144 6.27 -10.46 12.17
CA SER A 144 6.86 -9.24 12.72
C SER A 144 6.03 -8.71 13.88
N GLN A 145 4.73 -8.56 13.67
CA GLN A 145 3.80 -8.13 14.71
C GLN A 145 3.87 -9.00 15.96
N PHE A 146 3.87 -10.32 15.78
CA PHE A 146 3.99 -11.27 16.88
C PHE A 146 5.34 -11.13 17.59
N SER A 147 6.45 -10.99 16.85
CA SER A 147 7.80 -10.84 17.41
C SER A 147 7.92 -9.63 18.34
N TYR A 148 7.45 -8.46 17.91
CA TYR A 148 7.47 -7.25 18.73
C TYR A 148 6.46 -7.32 19.89
N SER A 149 5.26 -7.87 19.64
CA SER A 149 4.24 -8.06 20.68
C SER A 149 4.72 -8.99 21.79
N ARG A 150 5.38 -10.10 21.42
CA ARG A 150 6.03 -11.05 22.32
C ARG A 150 7.13 -10.37 23.13
N GLY A 151 7.98 -9.57 22.49
CA GLY A 151 9.04 -8.82 23.16
C GLY A 151 8.49 -7.88 24.24
N PHE A 152 7.46 -7.09 23.92
CA PHE A 152 6.80 -6.23 24.90
C PHE A 152 6.12 -7.05 26.01
N ALA A 153 5.37 -8.10 25.64
CA ALA A 153 4.68 -8.97 26.59
C ALA A 153 5.65 -9.61 27.59
N ASN A 154 6.84 -10.04 27.18
CA ASN A 154 7.88 -10.55 28.08
C ASN A 154 8.21 -9.55 29.20
N TYR A 155 8.45 -8.29 28.86
CA TYR A 155 8.75 -7.26 29.85
C TYR A 155 7.52 -6.89 30.70
N ALA A 156 6.33 -6.87 30.10
CA ALA A 156 5.08 -6.62 30.82
C ALA A 156 4.79 -7.72 31.85
N ILE A 157 4.97 -8.99 31.48
CA ILE A 157 4.80 -10.15 32.37
C ILE A 157 5.83 -10.09 33.51
N ALA A 158 7.10 -9.82 33.20
CA ALA A 158 8.15 -9.70 34.21
C ALA A 158 7.88 -8.57 35.21
N TYR A 159 7.27 -7.47 34.75
CA TYR A 159 6.82 -6.38 35.61
C TYR A 159 5.61 -6.81 36.48
N LEU A 160 4.59 -7.41 35.87
CA LEU A 160 3.39 -7.89 36.56
C LEU A 160 3.73 -8.89 37.68
N GLN A 161 4.65 -9.82 37.42
CA GLN A 161 5.14 -10.79 38.41
C GLN A 161 5.66 -10.12 39.69
N LYS A 162 6.31 -8.96 39.56
CA LYS A 162 6.93 -8.21 40.67
C LYS A 162 6.00 -7.18 41.32
N SER A 163 4.80 -7.02 40.78
CA SER A 163 3.81 -6.03 41.24
C SER A 163 2.80 -6.62 42.22
N SER A 164 2.08 -5.76 42.94
CA SER A 164 0.96 -6.14 43.81
C SER A 164 -0.22 -6.80 43.07
N ILE A 165 -0.28 -6.69 41.74
CA ILE A 165 -1.30 -7.33 40.90
C ILE A 165 -1.06 -8.85 40.82
N SER A 166 0.17 -9.31 41.07
CA SER A 166 0.54 -10.73 41.04
C SER A 166 -0.31 -11.57 41.99
N SER A 167 -0.57 -11.09 43.21
CA SER A 167 -1.43 -11.79 44.18
C SER A 167 -2.88 -11.86 43.74
N LEU A 168 -3.41 -10.77 43.15
CA LEU A 168 -4.78 -10.76 42.60
C LEU A 168 -4.95 -11.80 41.47
N ILE A 169 -3.93 -11.94 40.61
CA ILE A 169 -3.94 -12.94 39.53
C ILE A 169 -3.86 -14.36 40.10
N GLN A 170 -3.09 -14.57 41.17
CA GLN A 170 -3.03 -15.86 41.87
C GLN A 170 -4.38 -16.25 42.47
N ASP A 171 -5.08 -15.33 43.13
CA ASP A 171 -6.42 -15.57 43.69
C ASP A 171 -7.42 -15.94 42.59
N LEU A 172 -7.40 -15.20 41.47
CA LEU A 172 -8.23 -15.46 40.30
C LEU A 172 -7.95 -16.84 39.68
N ASN A 173 -6.68 -17.21 39.59
CA ASN A 173 -6.26 -18.52 39.09
C ASN A 173 -6.65 -19.66 40.03
N GLN A 174 -6.63 -19.46 41.35
CA GLN A 174 -7.13 -20.45 42.31
C GLN A 174 -8.63 -20.72 42.11
N VAL A 175 -9.43 -19.67 41.91
CA VAL A 175 -10.87 -19.81 41.64
C VAL A 175 -11.13 -20.56 40.33
N LEU A 176 -10.30 -20.31 39.30
CA LEU A 176 -10.42 -20.95 37.99
C LEU A 176 -9.73 -22.32 37.90
N GLY A 177 -9.08 -22.80 38.97
CA GLY A 177 -8.31 -24.05 38.98
C GLY A 177 -7.08 -24.05 38.06
N ASN A 178 -6.55 -22.87 37.74
CA ASN A 178 -5.43 -22.70 36.82
C ASN A 178 -4.07 -22.77 37.56
N GLN A 179 -3.18 -23.65 37.13
CA GLN A 179 -1.86 -23.88 37.77
C GLN A 179 -0.69 -23.18 37.05
N TYR A 180 -0.97 -22.31 36.08
CA TYR A 180 0.07 -21.72 35.23
C TYR A 180 0.89 -20.64 35.95
N SER A 181 2.21 -20.64 35.75
CA SER A 181 3.12 -19.63 36.34
C SER A 181 3.64 -18.63 35.30
N PHE A 182 3.89 -17.39 35.75
CA PHE A 182 4.52 -16.35 34.91
C PHE A 182 5.89 -16.77 34.35
N ILE A 183 6.64 -17.60 35.08
CA ILE A 183 7.97 -18.07 34.70
C ILE A 183 7.87 -19.04 33.51
N GLU A 184 6.91 -19.96 33.52
CA GLU A 184 6.66 -20.87 32.40
C GLU A 184 6.25 -20.09 31.15
N ALA A 185 5.45 -19.03 31.29
CA ALA A 185 5.08 -18.16 30.18
C ALA A 185 6.30 -17.46 29.57
N ILE A 186 7.16 -16.82 30.38
CA ILE A 186 8.40 -16.17 29.90
C ILE A 186 9.29 -17.19 29.19
N ASN A 187 9.50 -18.38 29.78
CA ASN A 187 10.32 -19.44 29.18
C ASN A 187 9.77 -19.91 27.82
N LEU A 188 8.44 -20.03 27.68
CA LEU A 188 7.80 -20.38 26.41
C LEU A 188 8.01 -19.29 25.36
N LEU A 189 7.84 -18.03 25.75
CA LEU A 189 8.05 -16.88 24.86
C LEU A 189 9.51 -16.77 24.43
N ASP A 190 10.47 -17.05 25.30
CA ASP A 190 11.90 -17.02 24.96
C ASP A 190 12.29 -18.18 24.03
N LYS A 191 11.78 -19.39 24.27
CA LYS A 191 11.99 -20.54 23.37
C LYS A 191 11.46 -20.30 21.96
N SER A 192 10.38 -19.53 21.81
CA SER A 192 9.81 -19.22 20.50
C SER A 192 10.66 -18.25 19.66
N ARG A 193 11.61 -17.52 20.28
CA ARG A 193 12.37 -16.44 19.61
C ARG A 193 13.14 -16.94 18.39
N GLU A 194 13.88 -18.04 18.54
CA GLU A 194 14.73 -18.59 17.48
C GLU A 194 13.90 -19.02 16.27
N ALA A 195 12.85 -19.83 16.50
CA ALA A 195 11.95 -20.29 15.44
C ALA A 195 11.26 -19.13 14.69
N ILE A 196 10.89 -18.06 15.39
CA ILE A 196 10.29 -16.86 14.77
C ILE A 196 11.32 -16.11 13.91
N THR A 197 12.56 -16.04 14.36
CA THR A 197 13.65 -15.42 13.60
C THR A 197 13.99 -16.23 12.36
N ASP A 198 14.10 -17.56 12.48
CA ASP A 198 14.32 -18.46 11.35
C ASP A 198 13.21 -18.35 10.31
N LEU A 199 11.96 -18.31 10.76
CA LEU A 199 10.82 -18.06 9.89
C LEU A 199 10.95 -16.70 9.17
N GLY A 200 11.44 -15.67 9.87
CA GLY A 200 11.73 -14.36 9.27
C GLY A 200 12.77 -14.45 8.16
N ILE A 201 13.92 -15.09 8.42
CA ILE A 201 15.00 -15.29 7.44
C ILE A 201 14.46 -16.02 6.21
N PHE A 202 13.72 -17.11 6.42
CA PHE A 202 13.12 -17.89 5.34
C PHE A 202 12.12 -17.07 4.51
N LEU A 203 11.22 -16.31 5.14
CA LEU A 203 10.21 -15.52 4.45
C LEU A 203 10.83 -14.39 3.62
N TYR A 204 11.83 -13.69 4.16
CA TYR A 204 12.56 -12.66 3.42
C TYR A 204 13.32 -13.26 2.23
N ALA A 205 14.05 -14.36 2.43
CA ALA A 205 14.77 -15.05 1.35
C ALA A 205 13.80 -15.54 0.26
N LEU A 206 12.67 -16.13 0.64
CA LEU A 206 11.65 -16.59 -0.30
C LEU A 206 11.03 -15.42 -1.09
N ARG A 207 10.70 -14.30 -0.42
CA ARG A 207 10.17 -13.10 -1.08
C ARG A 207 11.18 -12.53 -2.08
N PHE A 208 12.46 -12.44 -1.70
CA PHE A 208 13.55 -12.06 -2.60
C PHE A 208 13.62 -12.96 -3.83
N LEU A 209 13.63 -14.29 -3.64
CA LEU A 209 13.69 -15.26 -4.74
C LEU A 209 12.47 -15.16 -5.68
N ILE A 210 11.28 -14.91 -5.15
CA ILE A 210 10.07 -14.67 -5.95
C ILE A 210 10.23 -13.41 -6.82
N HIS A 211 10.72 -12.31 -6.25
CA HIS A 211 10.97 -11.09 -7.00
C HIS A 211 12.06 -11.26 -8.04
N LEU A 212 13.16 -11.95 -7.70
CA LEU A 212 14.25 -12.27 -8.61
C LEU A 212 13.77 -13.14 -9.77
N THR A 213 12.98 -14.18 -9.49
CA THR A 213 12.42 -15.06 -10.53
C THR A 213 11.54 -14.29 -11.50
N LEU A 214 10.69 -13.38 -10.99
CA LEU A 214 9.85 -12.55 -11.85
C LEU A 214 10.67 -11.56 -12.68
N LEU A 215 11.68 -10.92 -12.09
CA LEU A 215 12.60 -10.05 -12.82
C LEU A 215 13.32 -10.81 -13.94
N MET A 216 13.85 -12.00 -13.65
CA MET A 216 14.52 -12.85 -14.64
C MET A 216 13.56 -13.31 -15.74
N LYS A 217 12.33 -13.68 -15.39
CA LYS A 217 11.28 -14.04 -16.35
C LYS A 217 11.06 -12.92 -17.37
N HIS A 218 10.78 -11.70 -16.90
CA HIS A 218 10.52 -10.55 -17.78
C HIS A 218 11.74 -10.19 -18.64
N ILE A 219 12.95 -10.28 -18.09
CA ILE A 219 14.18 -10.07 -18.86
C ILE A 219 14.33 -11.11 -19.98
N ILE A 220 14.12 -12.40 -19.68
CA ILE A 220 14.21 -13.47 -20.68
C ILE A 220 13.16 -13.29 -21.78
N GLU A 221 11.91 -13.01 -21.41
CA GLU A 221 10.83 -12.75 -22.38
C GLU A 221 11.17 -11.55 -23.28
N SER A 222 11.70 -10.47 -22.70
CA SER A 222 12.15 -9.30 -23.46
C SER A 222 13.37 -9.54 -24.35
N ALA A 223 14.20 -10.54 -24.04
CA ALA A 223 15.37 -10.90 -24.84
C ALA A 223 14.99 -11.81 -26.03
N ILE A 224 13.88 -12.55 -25.92
CA ILE A 224 13.33 -13.39 -26.98
C ILE A 224 12.42 -12.56 -27.93
N SER A 225 11.82 -11.48 -27.42
CA SER A 225 10.96 -10.59 -28.21
C SER A 225 11.76 -9.58 -29.04
N ASP A 226 11.49 -9.53 -30.34
CA ASP A 226 12.06 -8.50 -31.23
C ASP A 226 11.45 -7.10 -31.01
N GLU A 227 10.33 -7.02 -30.29
CA GLU A 227 9.56 -5.78 -30.07
C GLU A 227 9.90 -5.08 -28.75
N LEU A 228 10.60 -5.74 -27.82
CA LEU A 228 10.96 -5.19 -26.52
C LEU A 228 12.47 -4.87 -26.43
N SER A 229 12.83 -3.99 -25.50
CA SER A 229 14.23 -3.67 -25.19
C SER A 229 14.59 -4.24 -23.83
N THR A 230 15.50 -5.22 -23.80
CA THR A 230 15.94 -5.88 -22.56
C THR A 230 16.48 -4.91 -21.52
N LYS A 231 17.24 -3.88 -21.95
CA LYS A 231 17.76 -2.84 -21.05
C LYS A 231 16.64 -2.06 -20.37
N LYS A 232 15.56 -1.76 -21.10
CA LYS A 232 14.41 -1.02 -20.56
C LYS A 232 13.58 -1.89 -19.63
N VAL A 233 13.32 -3.14 -19.99
CA VAL A 233 12.60 -4.08 -19.13
C VAL A 233 13.38 -4.33 -17.84
N LEU A 234 14.71 -4.49 -17.90
CA LEU A 234 15.56 -4.58 -16.70
C LEU A 234 15.42 -3.33 -15.83
N LYS A 235 15.53 -2.13 -16.42
CA LYS A 235 15.37 -0.87 -15.68
C LYS A 235 14.00 -0.83 -15.00
N GLN A 236 12.92 -1.10 -15.73
CA GLN A 236 11.55 -1.09 -15.20
C GLN A 236 11.34 -2.09 -14.06
N GLU A 237 11.86 -3.31 -14.19
CA GLU A 237 11.74 -4.33 -13.14
C GLU A 237 12.58 -3.97 -11.89
N LEU A 238 13.74 -3.31 -12.07
CA LEU A 238 14.52 -2.76 -10.97
C LEU A 238 13.81 -1.57 -10.30
N GLU A 239 13.19 -0.66 -11.05
CA GLU A 239 12.42 0.45 -10.48
C GLU A 239 11.20 -0.06 -9.70
N LYS A 240 10.55 -1.11 -10.20
CA LYS A 240 9.35 -1.71 -9.61
C LYS A 240 9.63 -2.54 -8.35
N ARG A 241 10.80 -3.18 -8.25
CA ARG A 241 11.06 -4.22 -7.23
C ARG A 241 12.40 -4.08 -6.51
N GLY A 242 13.33 -3.29 -7.04
CA GLY A 242 14.71 -3.23 -6.59
C GLY A 242 14.84 -2.83 -5.13
N PHE A 243 14.09 -1.82 -4.67
CA PHE A 243 14.08 -1.41 -3.26
C PHE A 243 13.56 -2.53 -2.34
N THR A 244 12.45 -3.19 -2.71
CA THR A 244 11.92 -4.32 -1.93
C THR A 244 12.90 -5.50 -1.91
N MET A 245 13.52 -5.82 -3.05
CA MET A 245 14.52 -6.89 -3.14
C MET A 245 15.76 -6.59 -2.29
N ALA A 246 16.23 -5.34 -2.28
CA ALA A 246 17.34 -4.92 -1.44
C ALA A 246 16.98 -5.06 0.05
N SER A 247 15.79 -4.59 0.46
CA SER A 247 15.30 -4.78 1.82
C SER A 247 15.24 -6.26 2.21
N ASP A 248 14.65 -7.11 1.36
CA ASP A 248 14.51 -8.55 1.62
C ASP A 248 15.85 -9.26 1.77
N LEU A 249 16.78 -8.98 0.85
CA LEU A 249 18.10 -9.60 0.88
C LEU A 249 18.85 -9.21 2.15
N VAL A 250 18.86 -7.93 2.50
CA VAL A 250 19.61 -7.44 3.65
C VAL A 250 18.97 -7.95 4.96
N TRP A 251 17.64 -7.94 5.07
CA TRP A 251 16.95 -8.54 6.24
C TRP A 251 17.27 -10.02 6.41
N ALA A 252 17.27 -10.80 5.32
CA ALA A 252 17.60 -12.23 5.37
C ALA A 252 19.06 -12.45 5.79
N VAL A 253 20.01 -11.72 5.19
CA VAL A 253 21.44 -11.83 5.50
C VAL A 253 21.74 -11.38 6.93
N VAL A 254 21.24 -10.23 7.36
CA VAL A 254 21.45 -9.72 8.71
C VAL A 254 20.84 -10.67 9.74
N GLY A 255 19.62 -11.18 9.49
CA GLY A 255 19.00 -12.17 10.37
C GLY A 255 19.87 -13.42 10.50
N LEU A 256 20.39 -13.93 9.39
CA LEU A 256 21.24 -15.11 9.36
C LEU A 256 22.59 -14.89 10.07
N LEU A 257 23.26 -13.76 9.83
CA LEU A 257 24.54 -13.42 10.48
C LEU A 257 24.39 -13.19 11.99
N THR A 258 23.30 -12.54 12.42
CA THR A 258 23.10 -12.18 13.84
C THR A 258 22.54 -13.34 14.66
N THR A 259 21.72 -14.22 14.06
CA THR A 259 21.14 -15.40 14.73
C THR A 259 22.14 -16.54 14.82
N TYR A 260 22.86 -16.83 13.73
CA TYR A 260 23.87 -17.89 13.67
C TYR A 260 25.29 -17.32 13.82
N ASN A 261 25.45 -16.30 14.67
CA ASN A 261 26.71 -15.58 14.85
C ASN A 261 27.89 -16.51 15.20
N ASN A 262 27.66 -17.54 16.04
CA ASN A 262 28.67 -18.53 16.40
C ASN A 262 29.16 -19.34 15.20
N TYR A 263 28.26 -19.69 14.27
CA TYR A 263 28.60 -20.40 13.03
C TYR A 263 29.45 -19.52 12.10
N PHE A 264 29.15 -18.22 12.03
CA PHE A 264 29.90 -17.24 11.25
C PHE A 264 31.10 -16.64 11.97
N HIS A 265 31.42 -17.11 13.19
CA HIS A 265 32.48 -16.57 14.04
C HIS A 265 32.36 -15.04 14.29
N ILE A 266 31.13 -14.54 14.39
CA ILE A 266 30.82 -13.14 14.72
C ILE A 266 30.64 -13.02 16.23
N ALA A 267 31.41 -12.10 16.84
CA ALA A 267 31.28 -11.82 18.27
C ALA A 267 29.87 -11.30 18.62
N GLU A 268 29.33 -11.69 19.78
CA GLU A 268 27.98 -11.28 20.21
C GLU A 268 27.82 -9.76 20.29
N SER A 269 28.87 -9.04 20.72
CA SER A 269 28.89 -7.58 20.73
C SER A 269 28.79 -6.96 19.33
N ALA A 270 29.30 -7.65 18.31
CA ALA A 270 29.22 -7.21 16.92
C ALA A 270 27.81 -7.39 16.34
N SER A 271 27.03 -8.36 16.81
CA SER A 271 25.63 -8.57 16.37
C SER A 271 24.77 -7.32 16.60
N SER A 272 24.89 -6.67 17.76
CA SER A 272 24.14 -5.43 18.06
C SER A 272 24.54 -4.27 17.13
N VAL A 273 25.83 -4.17 16.78
CA VAL A 273 26.32 -3.16 15.84
C VAL A 273 25.80 -3.41 14.42
N ILE A 274 25.80 -4.67 13.98
CA ILE A 274 25.22 -5.08 12.69
C ILE A 274 23.74 -4.71 12.62
N ILE A 275 22.97 -4.96 13.69
CA ILE A 275 21.55 -4.60 13.76
C ILE A 275 21.36 -3.08 13.66
N ILE A 276 22.16 -2.25 14.35
CA ILE A 276 22.06 -0.78 14.25
C ILE A 276 22.38 -0.30 12.84
N ALA A 277 23.48 -0.79 12.26
CA ALA A 277 23.88 -0.44 10.91
C ALA A 277 22.77 -0.79 9.91
N PHE A 278 22.14 -1.95 10.10
CA PHE A 278 21.02 -2.38 9.30
C PHE A 278 19.77 -1.51 9.47
N LEU A 279 19.36 -1.17 10.69
CA LEU A 279 18.18 -0.32 10.93
C LEU A 279 18.38 1.09 10.33
N THR A 280 19.62 1.58 10.32
CA THR A 280 20.01 2.80 9.62
C THR A 280 19.90 2.63 8.11
N PHE A 281 20.40 1.51 7.57
CA PHE A 281 20.25 1.17 6.15
C PHE A 281 18.77 1.12 5.73
N ASP A 282 17.89 0.50 6.52
CA ASP A 282 16.44 0.40 6.24
C ASP A 282 15.81 1.80 6.10
N THR A 283 16.16 2.71 7.00
CA THR A 283 15.73 4.12 6.94
C THR A 283 16.25 4.83 5.68
N LEU A 284 17.53 4.65 5.36
CA LEU A 284 18.15 5.22 4.16
C LEU A 284 17.57 4.64 2.87
N LEU A 285 17.16 3.37 2.87
CA LEU A 285 16.54 2.72 1.73
C LEU A 285 15.17 3.34 1.42
N TYR A 286 14.35 3.62 2.44
CA TYR A 286 13.11 4.38 2.26
C TYR A 286 13.36 5.80 1.76
N LEU A 287 14.38 6.48 2.28
CA LEU A 287 14.76 7.81 1.79
C LEU A 287 15.22 7.77 0.33
N ALA A 288 16.03 6.78 -0.04
CA ALA A 288 16.48 6.60 -1.42
C ALA A 288 15.32 6.31 -2.36
N GLN A 289 14.35 5.48 -1.93
CA GLN A 289 13.13 5.24 -2.70
C GLN A 289 12.30 6.51 -2.87
N TRP A 290 12.14 7.29 -1.80
CA TRP A 290 11.43 8.57 -1.87
C TRP A 290 12.11 9.55 -2.84
N LEU A 291 13.44 9.69 -2.80
CA LEU A 291 14.19 10.54 -3.72
C LEU A 291 14.04 10.08 -5.18
N PHE A 292 14.06 8.77 -5.40
CA PHE A 292 13.85 8.19 -6.72
C PHE A 292 12.44 8.50 -7.25
N GLU A 293 11.39 8.29 -6.46
CA GLU A 293 10.02 8.61 -6.84
C GLU A 293 9.78 10.13 -6.96
N ALA A 294 10.48 10.95 -6.15
CA ALA A 294 10.45 12.41 -6.26
C ALA A 294 11.01 12.89 -7.60
N SER A 295 12.09 12.25 -8.09
CA SER A 295 12.63 12.53 -9.42
C SER A 295 11.60 12.20 -10.52
N GLN A 296 10.90 11.07 -10.42
CA GLN A 296 9.87 10.69 -11.38
C GLN A 296 8.69 11.68 -11.37
N TYR A 297 8.26 12.10 -10.17
CA TYR A 297 7.24 13.14 -10.01
C TYR A 297 7.66 14.45 -10.69
N HIS A 298 8.89 14.91 -10.47
CA HIS A 298 9.39 16.15 -11.07
C HIS A 298 9.47 16.08 -12.59
N ASP A 299 9.95 14.96 -13.14
CA ASP A 299 10.02 14.73 -14.58
C ASP A 299 8.62 14.78 -15.22
N ARG A 300 7.62 14.14 -14.59
CA ARG A 300 6.23 14.15 -15.06
C ARG A 300 5.59 15.53 -14.96
N LEU A 301 5.82 16.23 -13.86
CA LEU A 301 5.31 17.58 -13.67
C LEU A 301 5.87 18.53 -14.74
N TYR A 302 7.17 18.46 -14.99
CA TYR A 302 7.82 19.24 -16.04
C TYR A 302 7.26 18.90 -17.43
N GLU A 303 7.03 17.61 -17.71
CA GLU A 303 6.43 17.16 -18.98
C GLU A 303 5.00 17.72 -19.15
N LEU A 304 4.13 17.62 -18.14
CA LEU A 304 2.77 18.16 -18.20
C LEU A 304 2.77 19.69 -18.34
N GLN A 305 3.65 20.40 -17.61
CA GLN A 305 3.82 21.85 -17.73
C GLN A 305 4.32 22.26 -19.12
N ALA A 306 5.16 21.44 -19.76
CA ALA A 306 5.59 21.68 -21.13
C ALA A 306 4.44 21.48 -22.13
N GLN A 307 3.59 20.46 -21.92
CA GLN A 307 2.40 20.21 -22.75
C GLN A 307 1.41 21.38 -22.71
N LEU A 308 1.24 22.05 -21.55
CA LEU A 308 0.34 23.20 -21.42
C LEU A 308 0.65 24.35 -22.38
N LYS A 309 1.91 24.51 -22.81
CA LYS A 309 2.33 25.64 -23.67
C LYS A 309 1.73 25.58 -25.08
N ASP A 310 1.51 24.38 -25.59
CA ASP A 310 1.02 24.13 -26.96
C ASP A 310 -0.38 23.52 -26.98
N ALA A 311 -1.05 23.48 -25.83
CA ALA A 311 -2.35 22.85 -25.66
C ALA A 311 -3.49 23.74 -26.14
N THR A 312 -4.51 23.13 -26.75
CA THR A 312 -5.81 23.80 -26.96
C THR A 312 -6.47 24.12 -25.62
N ALA A 313 -7.44 25.04 -25.58
CA ALA A 313 -8.17 25.38 -24.34
C ALA A 313 -8.73 24.15 -23.61
N PHE A 314 -9.30 23.20 -24.36
CA PHE A 314 -9.82 21.96 -23.80
C PHE A 314 -8.73 21.01 -23.31
N GLU A 315 -7.67 20.83 -24.10
CA GLU A 315 -6.52 20.02 -23.71
C GLU A 315 -5.82 20.59 -22.47
N HIS A 316 -5.76 21.92 -22.35
CA HIS A 316 -5.25 22.61 -21.18
C HIS A 316 -6.02 22.23 -19.93
N ALA A 317 -7.36 22.28 -19.97
CA ALA A 317 -8.19 21.91 -18.83
C ALA A 317 -7.99 20.44 -18.41
N VAL A 318 -7.83 19.52 -19.37
CA VAL A 318 -7.53 18.11 -19.11
C VAL A 318 -6.15 17.95 -18.47
N ILE A 319 -5.11 18.58 -19.04
CA ILE A 319 -3.74 18.51 -18.51
C ILE A 319 -3.68 19.11 -17.10
N GLN A 320 -4.38 20.20 -16.84
CA GLN A 320 -4.45 20.81 -15.51
C GLN A 320 -5.03 19.84 -14.47
N ARG A 321 -6.07 19.08 -14.84
CA ARG A 321 -6.60 18.02 -13.96
C ARG A 321 -5.67 16.82 -13.82
N GLN A 322 -4.89 16.47 -14.84
CA GLN A 322 -3.83 15.46 -14.68
C GLN A 322 -2.73 15.96 -13.72
N ILE A 323 -2.38 17.25 -13.73
CA ILE A 323 -1.45 17.83 -12.75
C ILE A 323 -2.05 17.74 -11.33
N ASP A 324 -3.34 18.01 -11.16
CA ASP A 324 -4.02 17.82 -9.86
C ASP A 324 -3.94 16.38 -9.37
N VAL A 325 -4.22 15.40 -10.25
CA VAL A 325 -4.08 13.96 -9.95
C VAL A 325 -2.64 13.64 -9.53
N LEU A 326 -1.64 14.11 -10.27
CA LEU A 326 -0.22 13.89 -9.96
C LEU A 326 0.16 14.42 -8.58
N ASN A 327 -0.27 15.64 -8.27
CA ASN A 327 0.02 16.31 -7.00
C ASN A 327 -0.64 15.59 -5.83
N ASP A 328 -1.90 15.20 -5.96
CA ASP A 328 -2.64 14.49 -4.92
C ASP A 328 -2.07 13.08 -4.67
N GLU A 329 -1.69 12.36 -5.74
CA GLU A 329 -1.02 11.07 -5.63
C GLU A 329 0.38 11.19 -4.98
N TRP A 330 1.14 12.22 -5.36
CA TRP A 330 2.47 12.47 -4.80
C TRP A 330 2.42 12.87 -3.32
N GLU A 331 1.44 13.69 -2.92
CA GLU A 331 1.24 14.05 -1.52
C GLU A 331 0.91 12.82 -0.67
N ALA A 332 0.00 11.96 -1.15
CA ALA A 332 -0.29 10.69 -0.49
C ALA A 332 0.95 9.77 -0.41
N GLN A 333 1.81 9.78 -1.43
CA GLN A 333 3.06 9.01 -1.42
C GLN A 333 4.09 9.57 -0.44
N CYS A 334 4.23 10.90 -0.35
CA CYS A 334 5.09 11.56 0.64
C CYS A 334 4.68 11.20 2.07
N THR A 335 3.37 11.22 2.37
CA THR A 335 2.88 10.86 3.71
C THR A 335 3.16 9.39 4.04
N TYR A 336 3.06 8.49 3.06
CA TYR A 336 3.44 7.08 3.22
C TYR A 336 4.92 6.91 3.55
N PHE A 337 5.82 7.58 2.83
CA PHE A 337 7.25 7.51 3.12
C PHE A 337 7.60 8.13 4.47
N ALA A 338 7.05 9.30 4.78
CA ALA A 338 7.26 9.94 6.08
C ALA A 338 6.83 9.02 7.23
N PHE A 339 5.67 8.37 7.10
CA PHE A 339 5.16 7.43 8.10
C PHE A 339 6.10 6.22 8.31
N ASN A 340 6.59 5.61 7.22
CA ASN A 340 7.54 4.49 7.29
C ASN A 340 8.91 4.93 7.82
N ILE A 341 9.42 6.09 7.42
CA ILE A 341 10.70 6.63 7.92
C ILE A 341 10.62 6.91 9.42
N VAL A 342 9.52 7.49 9.90
CA VAL A 342 9.31 7.70 11.35
C VAL A 342 9.24 6.35 12.07
N ALA A 343 8.52 5.37 11.52
CA ALA A 343 8.45 4.02 12.06
C ALA A 343 9.84 3.37 12.19
N ALA A 344 10.66 3.45 11.13
CA ALA A 344 12.04 2.97 11.09
C ALA A 344 12.89 3.57 12.20
N ASN A 345 12.84 4.90 12.33
CA ASN A 345 13.63 5.66 13.30
C ASN A 345 13.21 5.37 14.73
N ILE A 346 11.91 5.18 14.99
CA ILE A 346 11.41 4.76 16.31
C ILE A 346 12.01 3.40 16.69
N ILE A 347 12.01 2.42 15.79
CA ILE A 347 12.61 1.10 16.04
C ILE A 347 14.13 1.22 16.25
N ALA A 348 14.83 1.92 15.34
CA ALA A 348 16.28 2.10 15.40
C ALA A 348 16.73 2.76 16.70
N THR A 349 16.08 3.86 17.07
CA THR A 349 16.39 4.62 18.28
C THR A 349 16.06 3.81 19.53
N SER A 350 14.92 3.12 19.56
CA SER A 350 14.54 2.28 20.69
C SER A 350 15.54 1.14 20.90
N PHE A 351 16.00 0.51 19.82
CA PHE A 351 17.05 -0.51 19.88
C PHE A 351 18.38 0.07 20.38
N ALA A 352 18.84 1.19 19.83
CA ALA A 352 20.09 1.82 20.22
C ALA A 352 20.09 2.23 21.71
N ILE A 353 19.02 2.85 22.20
CA ILE A 353 18.89 3.22 23.62
C ILE A 353 18.83 1.96 24.52
N SER A 354 18.23 0.86 24.04
CA SER A 354 18.16 -0.38 24.82
C SER A 354 19.53 -1.00 25.13
N LEU A 355 20.56 -0.68 24.34
CA LEU A 355 21.94 -1.10 24.61
C LEU A 355 22.58 -0.32 25.78
N LEU A 356 22.03 0.84 26.12
CA LEU A 356 22.52 1.72 27.19
C LEU A 356 21.68 1.62 28.47
N CYS A 357 20.46 1.08 28.38
CA CYS A 357 19.52 0.99 29.49
C CYS A 357 19.39 -0.45 30.02
N THR A 358 19.42 -0.62 31.35
CA THR A 358 19.32 -1.94 32.01
C THR A 358 18.08 -2.11 32.89
N GLY A 359 17.32 -1.04 33.11
CA GLY A 359 16.13 -1.05 33.97
C GLY A 359 14.92 -1.74 33.31
N PRO A 360 14.21 -2.67 33.98
CA PRO A 360 13.08 -3.40 33.39
C PRO A 360 11.95 -2.49 32.88
N LEU A 361 11.64 -1.40 33.60
CA LEU A 361 10.63 -0.43 33.18
C LEU A 361 11.08 0.36 31.94
N ALA A 362 12.36 0.73 31.88
CA ALA A 362 12.93 1.41 30.72
C ALA A 362 12.90 0.48 29.49
N LEU A 363 13.28 -0.79 29.66
CA LEU A 363 13.21 -1.81 28.59
C LEU A 363 11.78 -2.08 28.13
N ALA A 364 10.80 -2.11 29.05
CA ALA A 364 9.39 -2.22 28.70
C ALA A 364 8.90 -1.02 27.87
N GLY A 365 9.30 0.21 28.25
CA GLY A 365 9.01 1.42 27.48
C GLY A 365 9.63 1.39 26.08
N LEU A 366 10.90 1.02 25.96
CA LEU A 366 11.58 0.90 24.66
C LEU A 366 10.98 -0.22 23.79
N ALA A 367 10.55 -1.32 24.39
CA ALA A 367 9.84 -2.39 23.69
C ALA A 367 8.47 -1.92 23.18
N LEU A 368 7.75 -1.09 23.96
CA LEU A 368 6.50 -0.48 23.53
C LEU A 368 6.70 0.47 22.35
N PHE A 369 7.74 1.32 22.38
CA PHE A 369 8.06 2.18 21.24
C PHE A 369 8.46 1.37 20.00
N SER A 370 9.28 0.33 20.16
CA SER A 370 9.62 -0.58 19.05
C SER A 370 8.37 -1.26 18.46
N LEU A 371 7.44 -1.69 19.32
CA LEU A 371 6.15 -2.25 18.93
C LEU A 371 5.28 -1.23 18.20
N LEU A 372 5.27 0.04 18.64
CA LEU A 372 4.63 1.13 17.93
C LEU A 372 5.22 1.35 16.53
N GLY A 373 6.55 1.41 16.40
CA GLY A 373 7.20 1.53 15.10
C GLY A 373 6.85 0.36 14.17
N ASN A 374 6.86 -0.88 14.67
CA ASN A 374 6.44 -2.02 13.87
C ASN A 374 4.94 -1.96 13.50
N ALA A 375 4.10 -1.51 14.41
CA ALA A 375 2.67 -1.33 14.15
C ALA A 375 2.43 -0.28 13.06
N MET A 376 3.20 0.81 13.05
CA MET A 376 3.18 1.81 11.99
C MET A 376 3.59 1.22 10.63
N TYR A 377 4.69 0.45 10.56
CA TYR A 377 5.05 -0.26 9.32
C TYR A 377 3.91 -1.12 8.78
N ASN A 378 3.25 -1.85 9.68
CA ASN A 378 2.16 -2.74 9.33
C ASN A 378 0.84 -2.02 9.00
N THR A 379 0.72 -0.71 9.25
CA THR A 379 -0.48 0.10 8.95
C THR A 379 -0.23 1.25 7.98
N ALA A 380 0.94 1.29 7.34
CA ALA A 380 1.32 2.39 6.44
C ALA A 380 0.36 2.52 5.24
N GLU A 381 -0.16 1.41 4.73
CA GLU A 381 -1.14 1.42 3.63
C GLU A 381 -2.52 1.94 4.09
N GLU A 382 -2.99 1.54 5.26
CA GLU A 382 -4.21 2.09 5.87
C GLU A 382 -4.06 3.60 6.13
N TYR A 383 -2.89 4.04 6.60
CA TYR A 383 -2.60 5.46 6.79
C TYR A 383 -2.60 6.22 5.46
N LYS A 384 -1.95 5.68 4.43
CA LYS A 384 -1.97 6.24 3.07
C LYS A 384 -3.38 6.32 2.51
N LYS A 385 -4.22 5.32 2.76
CA LYS A 385 -5.64 5.33 2.35
C LYS A 385 -6.44 6.45 3.04
N TYR A 386 -6.24 6.61 4.35
CA TYR A 386 -6.80 7.74 5.09
C TYR A 386 -6.34 9.09 4.50
N GLN A 387 -5.03 9.25 4.26
CA GLN A 387 -4.48 10.48 3.68
C GLN A 387 -5.06 10.78 2.29
N LYS A 388 -5.20 9.78 1.42
CA LYS A 388 -5.88 9.94 0.13
C LYS A 388 -7.31 10.46 0.27
N SER A 389 -8.05 9.99 1.27
CA SER A 389 -9.43 10.43 1.53
C SER A 389 -9.47 11.87 2.04
N SER A 390 -8.53 12.24 2.91
CA SER A 390 -8.39 13.61 3.40
C SER A 390 -8.00 14.58 2.28
N ILE A 391 -7.08 14.18 1.39
CA ILE A 391 -6.70 14.95 0.20
C ILE A 391 -7.91 15.14 -0.72
N ALA A 392 -8.72 14.10 -0.94
CA ALA A 392 -9.94 14.20 -1.74
C ALA A 392 -10.96 15.20 -1.17
N VAL A 393 -11.16 15.22 0.15
CA VAL A 393 -12.00 16.24 0.82
C VAL A 393 -11.46 17.65 0.56
N ARG A 394 -10.15 17.86 0.74
CA ARG A 394 -9.53 19.17 0.51
C ARG A 394 -9.60 19.59 -0.96
N ARG A 395 -9.42 18.66 -1.89
CA ARG A 395 -9.58 18.89 -3.34
C ARG A 395 -11.00 19.33 -3.66
N GLU A 396 -11.98 18.67 -3.07
CA GLU A 396 -13.38 19.03 -3.30
C GLU A 396 -13.75 20.36 -2.66
N LEU A 397 -13.23 20.69 -1.47
CA LEU A 397 -13.35 22.03 -0.88
C LEU A 397 -12.77 23.11 -1.80
N ALA A 398 -11.62 22.85 -2.42
CA ALA A 398 -11.03 23.75 -3.39
C ALA A 398 -11.91 23.90 -4.64
N ASN A 399 -12.47 22.80 -5.17
CA ASN A 399 -13.43 22.86 -6.28
C ASN A 399 -14.68 23.69 -5.94
N GLY A 400 -15.15 23.61 -4.68
CA GLY A 400 -16.30 24.37 -4.17
C GLY A 400 -16.13 25.89 -4.21
N THR A 401 -14.90 26.40 -4.31
CA THR A 401 -14.66 27.83 -4.53
C THR A 401 -15.16 28.31 -5.91
N ILE A 402 -15.32 27.37 -6.86
CA ILE A 402 -15.74 27.63 -8.24
C ILE A 402 -17.12 27.00 -8.52
N LEU A 403 -17.33 25.74 -8.12
CA LEU A 403 -18.50 24.93 -8.46
C LEU A 403 -19.46 24.71 -7.28
N ASN A 404 -19.81 25.73 -6.48
CA ASN A 404 -20.64 25.58 -5.27
C ASN A 404 -22.12 25.18 -5.54
N ASP A 405 -22.33 24.07 -6.25
CA ASP A 405 -23.59 23.48 -6.64
C ASP A 405 -24.04 22.39 -5.64
N GLU A 406 -25.24 21.87 -5.85
CA GLU A 406 -25.80 20.81 -4.99
C GLU A 406 -24.95 19.53 -5.06
N HIS A 407 -24.35 19.24 -6.22
CA HIS A 407 -23.49 18.07 -6.39
C HIS A 407 -22.22 18.17 -5.56
N HIS A 408 -21.57 19.35 -5.53
CA HIS A 408 -20.42 19.65 -4.68
C HIS A 408 -20.74 19.38 -3.21
N ARG A 409 -21.88 19.89 -2.71
CA ARG A 409 -22.30 19.68 -1.31
C ARG A 409 -22.53 18.22 -0.99
N GLN A 410 -23.23 17.49 -1.86
CA GLN A 410 -23.48 16.06 -1.69
C GLN A 410 -22.21 15.21 -1.77
N LEU A 411 -21.30 15.56 -2.68
CA LEU A 411 -20.02 14.89 -2.82
C LEU A 411 -19.15 15.12 -1.59
N LEU A 412 -19.07 16.36 -1.09
CA LEU A 412 -18.31 16.71 0.10
C LEU A 412 -18.80 15.96 1.34
N ILE A 413 -20.12 15.80 1.52
CA ILE A 413 -20.67 14.98 2.62
C ILE A 413 -20.18 13.53 2.51
N LYS A 414 -20.28 12.91 1.33
CA LYS A 414 -19.82 11.53 1.11
C LYS A 414 -18.32 11.38 1.33
N LEU A 415 -17.51 12.33 0.87
CA LEU A 415 -16.05 12.31 1.04
C LEU A 415 -15.66 12.46 2.51
N ASN A 416 -16.35 13.29 3.28
CA ASN A 416 -16.13 13.41 4.73
C ASN A 416 -16.48 12.09 5.45
N GLU A 417 -17.63 11.50 5.15
CA GLU A 417 -18.01 10.19 5.72
C GLU A 417 -16.99 9.09 5.40
N GLU A 418 -16.48 9.07 4.16
CA GLU A 418 -15.43 8.11 3.76
C GLU A 418 -14.09 8.40 4.46
N CYS A 419 -13.71 9.66 4.59
CA CYS A 419 -12.51 10.08 5.31
C CYS A 419 -12.56 9.66 6.78
N ASP A 420 -13.67 9.92 7.47
CA ASP A 420 -13.88 9.52 8.86
C ASP A 420 -13.84 7.99 9.02
N LYS A 421 -14.47 7.26 8.10
CA LYS A 421 -14.43 5.79 8.06
C LYS A 421 -13.00 5.28 7.91
N ASN A 422 -12.22 5.83 6.98
CA ASN A 422 -10.85 5.41 6.74
C ASN A 422 -9.92 5.81 7.90
N TYR A 423 -10.16 6.97 8.55
CA TYR A 423 -9.46 7.38 9.77
C TYR A 423 -9.69 6.42 10.93
N HIS A 424 -10.96 6.07 11.22
CA HIS A 424 -11.28 5.11 12.26
C HIS A 424 -10.72 3.72 11.96
N GLN A 425 -10.75 3.28 10.69
CA GLN A 425 -10.13 2.02 10.29
C GLN A 425 -8.61 2.04 10.54
N PHE A 426 -7.93 3.13 10.18
CA PHE A 426 -6.51 3.30 10.45
C PHE A 426 -6.21 3.23 11.95
N LEU A 427 -6.90 4.04 12.77
CA LEU A 427 -6.68 4.06 14.22
C LEU A 427 -6.95 2.72 14.89
N ASN A 428 -8.05 2.04 14.53
CA ASN A 428 -8.39 0.73 15.09
C ASN A 428 -7.34 -0.33 14.72
N THR A 429 -6.85 -0.30 13.48
CA THR A 429 -5.82 -1.23 13.01
C THR A 429 -4.49 -0.94 13.69
N LEU A 430 -4.10 0.33 13.82
CA LEU A 430 -2.89 0.75 14.52
C LEU A 430 -2.95 0.35 15.99
N ALA A 431 -4.04 0.68 16.70
CA ALA A 431 -4.22 0.35 18.11
C ALA A 431 -4.17 -1.17 18.35
N PHE A 432 -4.81 -1.96 17.48
CA PHE A 432 -4.72 -3.40 17.55
C PHE A 432 -3.29 -3.92 17.30
N ASN A 433 -2.57 -3.33 16.34
CA ASN A 433 -1.20 -3.71 16.05
C ASN A 433 -0.20 -3.32 17.14
N VAL A 434 -0.46 -2.25 17.89
CA VAL A 434 0.35 -1.80 19.03
C VAL A 434 0.10 -2.63 20.29
N GLY A 435 -1.16 -2.96 20.60
CA GLY A 435 -1.50 -3.51 21.91
C GLY A 435 -2.21 -4.85 21.89
N GLY A 436 -2.98 -5.16 20.85
CA GLY A 436 -3.94 -6.27 20.85
C GLY A 436 -3.29 -7.63 21.09
N ILE A 437 -2.30 -7.99 20.27
CA ILE A 437 -1.60 -9.29 20.40
C ILE A 437 -0.80 -9.35 21.71
N ALA A 438 -0.08 -8.28 22.06
CA ALA A 438 0.71 -8.28 23.28
C ALA A 438 -0.16 -8.39 24.55
N PHE A 439 -1.35 -7.79 24.53
CA PHE A 439 -2.35 -7.92 25.58
C PHE A 439 -2.86 -9.36 25.67
N ILE A 440 -3.18 -10.02 24.54
CA ILE A 440 -3.60 -11.43 24.53
C ILE A 440 -2.48 -12.34 25.07
N ILE A 441 -1.22 -12.13 24.67
CA ILE A 441 -0.07 -12.90 25.17
C ILE A 441 0.08 -12.71 26.69
N THR A 442 0.01 -11.46 27.16
CA THR A 442 0.12 -11.12 28.59
C THR A 442 -1.05 -11.70 29.39
N ALA A 443 -2.27 -11.63 28.83
CA ALA A 443 -3.46 -12.23 29.43
C ALA A 443 -3.35 -13.75 29.48
N ALA A 444 -2.78 -14.41 28.47
CA ALA A 444 -2.58 -15.86 28.45
C ALA A 444 -1.57 -16.29 29.51
N ALA A 445 -0.51 -15.50 29.71
CA ALA A 445 0.48 -15.71 30.77
C ALA A 445 -0.12 -15.54 32.17
N ALA A 446 -1.10 -14.65 32.33
CA ALA A 446 -1.83 -14.48 33.58
C ALA A 446 -2.89 -15.57 33.79
N SER A 447 -3.69 -15.86 32.77
CA SER A 447 -4.79 -16.84 32.82
C SER A 447 -5.25 -17.24 31.40
N TRP A 448 -5.00 -18.49 31.00
CA TRP A 448 -5.38 -18.97 29.66
C TRP A 448 -6.89 -18.93 29.37
N PRO A 449 -7.83 -19.16 30.32
CA PRO A 449 -9.26 -19.04 30.03
C PRO A 449 -9.67 -17.60 29.71
N VAL A 450 -9.08 -16.61 30.38
CA VAL A 450 -9.31 -15.18 30.11
C VAL A 450 -8.83 -14.84 28.70
N ALA A 451 -7.64 -15.30 28.32
CA ALA A 451 -7.11 -15.08 26.98
C ALA A 451 -7.97 -15.73 25.88
N LEU A 452 -8.50 -16.94 26.12
CA LEU A 452 -9.45 -17.56 25.20
C LEU A 452 -10.74 -16.75 25.06
N GLY A 453 -11.32 -16.29 26.17
CA GLY A 453 -12.51 -15.44 26.14
C GLY A 453 -12.28 -14.16 25.33
N LEU A 454 -11.16 -13.48 25.57
CA LEU A 454 -10.76 -12.28 24.82
C LEU A 454 -10.55 -12.57 23.33
N THR A 455 -9.93 -13.70 23.01
CA THR A 455 -9.70 -14.13 21.62
C THR A 455 -11.02 -14.40 20.91
N LEU A 456 -11.97 -15.10 21.56
CA LEU A 456 -13.30 -15.35 21.00
C LEU A 456 -14.08 -14.06 20.75
N ILE A 457 -14.04 -13.11 21.69
CA ILE A 457 -14.65 -11.78 21.52
C ILE A 457 -14.04 -11.05 20.33
N TYR A 458 -12.71 -11.06 20.21
CA TYR A 458 -12.02 -10.44 19.09
C TYR A 458 -12.36 -11.08 17.74
N VAL A 459 -12.39 -12.42 17.68
CA VAL A 459 -12.79 -13.16 16.48
C VAL A 459 -14.22 -12.82 16.09
N ALA A 460 -15.16 -12.80 17.05
CA ALA A 460 -16.54 -12.41 16.80
C ALA A 460 -16.66 -10.98 16.27
N TYR A 461 -15.92 -10.03 16.86
CA TYR A 461 -15.85 -8.65 16.39
C TYR A 461 -15.31 -8.56 14.95
N ARG A 462 -14.22 -9.26 14.63
CA ARG A 462 -13.62 -9.25 13.28
C ARG A 462 -14.53 -9.88 12.23
N LEU A 463 -15.24 -10.95 12.59
CA LEU A 463 -16.23 -11.56 11.71
C LEU A 463 -17.38 -10.58 11.44
N HIS A 464 -17.85 -9.87 12.47
CA HIS A 464 -18.88 -8.85 12.32
C HIS A 464 -18.42 -7.67 11.44
N ASP A 465 -17.22 -7.14 11.65
CA ASP A 465 -16.64 -6.06 10.83
C ASP A 465 -16.46 -6.48 9.36
N THR A 466 -15.97 -7.70 9.12
CA THR A 466 -15.79 -8.24 7.77
C THR A 466 -17.14 -8.38 7.06
N TYR A 467 -18.14 -8.91 7.76
CA TYR A 467 -19.50 -9.03 7.24
C TYR A 467 -20.07 -7.65 6.86
N LYS A 468 -19.95 -6.65 7.74
CA LYS A 468 -20.41 -5.29 7.49
C LYS A 468 -19.72 -4.67 6.26
N LYS A 469 -18.40 -4.82 6.15
CA LYS A 469 -17.62 -4.34 4.99
C LYS A 469 -18.06 -4.95 3.68
N GLN A 470 -18.40 -6.23 3.67
CA GLN A 470 -18.90 -6.91 2.47
C GLN A 470 -20.32 -6.45 2.09
N LEU A 471 -21.17 -6.18 3.10
CA LEU A 471 -22.50 -5.62 2.88
C LEU A 471 -22.45 -4.21 2.28
N GLU A 472 -21.44 -3.43 2.68
CA GLU A 472 -21.21 -2.06 2.25
C GLU A 472 -20.26 -1.93 1.04
N ALA A 473 -19.82 -3.05 0.44
CA ALA A 473 -18.88 -3.06 -0.68
C ALA A 473 -19.52 -2.48 -1.96
N LYS A 474 -19.58 -1.14 -2.03
CA LYS A 474 -19.69 -0.42 -3.30
C LYS A 474 -18.31 -0.48 -3.95
N SER A 475 -18.27 -0.76 -5.25
CA SER A 475 -17.04 -0.65 -6.04
C SER A 475 -16.38 0.69 -5.79
N ASP A 476 -15.05 0.74 -5.70
CA ASP A 476 -14.26 1.98 -5.75
C ASP A 476 -14.58 2.71 -7.06
N ILE A 477 -15.66 3.48 -7.07
CA ILE A 477 -16.01 4.35 -8.18
C ILE A 477 -15.05 5.55 -8.08
N PRO A 478 -14.37 5.94 -9.17
CA PRO A 478 -13.54 7.14 -9.16
C PRO A 478 -14.35 8.30 -8.57
N GLN A 479 -13.83 8.88 -7.48
CA GLN A 479 -14.49 10.00 -6.82
C GLN A 479 -14.53 11.17 -7.81
N ASP A 480 -15.65 11.89 -7.83
CA ASP A 480 -15.94 12.91 -8.84
C ASP A 480 -15.22 14.26 -8.56
N ILE A 481 -13.98 14.18 -8.07
CA ILE A 481 -13.20 15.32 -7.55
C ILE A 481 -12.32 15.98 -8.63
N TYR A 482 -12.16 15.38 -9.80
CA TYR A 482 -11.37 15.91 -10.92
C TYR A 482 -12.24 16.45 -12.06
N ARG A 483 -13.42 16.98 -11.73
CA ARG A 483 -14.34 17.63 -12.69
C ARG A 483 -13.66 18.80 -13.41
N LEU A 484 -13.84 18.91 -14.72
CA LEU A 484 -13.36 20.05 -15.49
C LEU A 484 -14.07 21.32 -14.99
N LEU A 485 -13.29 22.36 -14.73
CA LEU A 485 -13.80 23.67 -14.33
C LEU A 485 -13.99 24.47 -15.62
N ASN A 486 -15.19 25.00 -15.87
CA ASN A 486 -15.45 25.77 -17.08
C ASN A 486 -14.60 27.06 -17.07
N GLN A 487 -13.85 27.27 -18.15
CA GLN A 487 -12.90 28.38 -18.29
C GLN A 487 -13.59 29.76 -18.35
N GLU A 488 -14.87 29.82 -18.80
CA GLU A 488 -15.66 31.05 -18.87
C GLU A 488 -15.97 31.68 -17.49
N GLU A 489 -15.98 30.89 -16.40
CA GLU A 489 -16.14 31.43 -15.04
C GLU A 489 -14.82 31.87 -14.41
N SER A 490 -13.70 31.23 -14.78
CA SER A 490 -12.36 31.59 -14.31
C SER A 490 -11.84 32.90 -14.92
N GLU A 491 -12.20 33.21 -16.17
CA GLU A 491 -11.83 34.49 -16.81
C GLU A 491 -12.70 35.66 -16.30
N ARG A 492 -13.97 35.40 -15.94
CA ARG A 492 -14.85 36.40 -15.31
C ARG A 492 -14.34 36.84 -13.93
N THR A 493 -13.81 35.92 -13.13
CA THR A 493 -13.26 36.26 -11.81
C THR A 493 -11.98 37.09 -11.90
N THR A 494 -11.14 36.89 -12.92
CA THR A 494 -9.95 37.75 -13.13
C THR A 494 -10.29 39.16 -13.63
N LEU A 495 -11.45 39.36 -14.27
CA LEU A 495 -11.91 40.66 -14.75
C LEU A 495 -12.76 41.43 -13.73
N GLU A 496 -13.30 40.76 -12.70
CA GLU A 496 -14.02 41.43 -11.59
C GLU A 496 -13.07 41.89 -10.45
N PHE A 497 -11.80 41.48 -10.48
CA PHE A 497 -10.78 41.87 -9.50
C PHE A 497 -9.58 42.64 -10.11
N ALA A 498 -9.70 43.12 -11.35
CA ALA A 498 -8.81 44.11 -11.96
C ALA A 498 -9.58 45.44 -12.13
#